data_AF-A0A660VQA9-F1
#
_entry.id   AF-A0A660VQA9-F1
#
_cell.length_a   1.000
_cell.length_b   1.000
_cell.length_c   1.000
_cell.angle_alpha   90.00
_cell.angle_beta   90.00
_cell.angle_gamma   90.00
#
_symmetry.space_group_name_H-M   'P 1'
#
loop_
_entity.id
_entity.type
_entity.pdbx_description
1 polymer ?
#
loop_
_entity_poly.entity_id
_entity_poly.type
_entity_poly.pdbx_seq_one_letter_code
_entity_poly.pdbx_strand_id
1 'polypeptide(L)'
;MRVSISYRSAPPVPSPNIRRLQEAFGIGLCERVVKLCDADIDLPEKGVVFIGGPSGCGKSSILRFLMRNLKGVVDLNATRLPEKPLIDALDIGFGEALALFGMVGLGEAFVLLRRYGELSDGQRYRAQLAAALARQPAVLVADEFCSTLDRLTARVVAFNLRRLVWRRNCLAICAAAQHDFLHDLQPDLTILFERGNWVVRRHDPKPAPVSFAERITVREGTKRDWDYFARWHYRSHSLGIVDRIFVMELEGEPVGIVVYGHPMGACALRNKATGGRYAGRPVSAKRALLDKELRVVQRIVVEPRFRGLGLAARLLRETVPRLGVRFVECITVMGGFSGFLQKAGFVCVGRVSAPRIGR
;
A
#
# COMPACT_ATOMS: atom_id res chain seq x y z
N MET A 1 8.91 -30.17 0.10
CA MET A 1 10.33 -30.19 -0.34
C MET A 1 11.18 -30.23 0.90
N ARG A 2 12.01 -31.25 1.06
CA ARG A 2 12.89 -31.33 2.24
C ARG A 2 13.99 -30.27 2.14
N VAL A 3 13.97 -29.30 3.05
CA VAL A 3 15.00 -28.25 3.16
C VAL A 3 15.94 -28.64 4.27
N SER A 4 17.16 -29.03 3.91
CA SER A 4 18.25 -29.27 4.86
C SER A 4 19.40 -28.32 4.53
N ILE A 5 19.65 -27.35 5.40
CA ILE A 5 20.71 -26.34 5.24
C ILE A 5 21.69 -26.53 6.39
N SER A 6 22.94 -26.79 6.06
CA SER A 6 24.06 -26.81 7.00
C SER A 6 25.22 -26.01 6.44
N TYR A 7 26.03 -25.42 7.31
CA TYR A 7 27.30 -24.81 6.92
C TYR A 7 28.43 -25.37 7.77
N ARG A 8 29.63 -25.43 7.19
CA ARG A 8 30.84 -25.81 7.94
C ARG A 8 31.44 -24.55 8.54
N SER A 9 31.57 -24.55 9.86
CA SER A 9 32.31 -23.55 10.62
C SER A 9 33.76 -24.03 10.72
N ALA A 10 34.58 -23.71 9.72
CA ALA A 10 36.04 -23.79 9.82
C ALA A 10 36.60 -22.38 9.58
N PRO A 11 37.56 -21.90 10.39
CA PRO A 11 38.18 -20.62 10.11
C PRO A 11 38.92 -20.69 8.77
N PRO A 12 38.72 -19.70 7.88
CA PRO A 12 39.19 -19.81 6.50
C PRO A 12 40.72 -19.76 6.37
N VAL A 13 41.43 -19.11 7.33
CA VAL A 13 42.90 -19.07 7.42
C VAL A 13 43.30 -18.82 8.88
N PRO A 14 44.29 -19.52 9.46
CA PRO A 14 44.81 -19.20 10.80
C PRO A 14 45.38 -17.79 10.87
N SER A 15 44.98 -16.99 11.87
CA SER A 15 45.54 -15.66 12.13
C SER A 15 45.91 -15.50 13.60
N PRO A 16 46.79 -14.54 13.97
CA PRO A 16 47.11 -14.27 15.37
C PRO A 16 45.87 -13.95 16.22
N ASN A 17 44.89 -13.25 15.64
CA ASN A 17 43.63 -12.96 16.32
C ASN A 17 42.75 -14.21 16.49
N ILE A 18 42.76 -15.13 15.51
CA ILE A 18 42.07 -16.42 15.65
C ILE A 18 42.71 -17.23 16.76
N ARG A 19 44.04 -17.28 16.87
CA ARG A 19 44.73 -17.98 17.97
C ARG A 19 44.42 -17.38 19.35
N ARG A 20 44.44 -16.05 19.47
CA ARG A 20 44.04 -15.37 20.72
C ARG A 20 42.58 -15.64 21.07
N LEU A 21 41.68 -15.69 20.09
CA LEU A 21 40.27 -16.07 20.30
C LEU A 21 40.18 -17.52 20.81
N GLN A 22 40.98 -18.44 20.24
CA GLN A 22 41.02 -19.83 20.67
C GLN A 22 41.50 -20.00 22.10
N GLU A 23 42.56 -19.27 22.48
CA GLU A 23 43.07 -19.25 23.85
C GLU A 23 42.07 -18.62 24.82
N ALA A 24 41.47 -17.48 24.44
CA ALA A 24 40.51 -16.77 25.29
C ALA A 24 39.21 -17.54 25.55
N PHE A 25 38.73 -18.31 24.57
CA PHE A 25 37.47 -19.07 24.68
C PHE A 25 37.68 -20.58 24.86
N GLY A 26 38.92 -21.06 24.90
CA GLY A 26 39.26 -22.49 25.04
C GLY A 26 38.75 -23.38 23.91
N ILE A 27 38.64 -22.85 22.68
CA ILE A 27 38.03 -23.55 21.53
C ILE A 27 39.08 -24.06 20.53
N GLY A 28 39.04 -25.36 20.19
CA GLY A 28 39.89 -25.95 19.15
C GLY A 28 39.39 -25.71 17.71
N LEU A 29 40.27 -25.88 16.70
CA LEU A 29 39.93 -25.88 15.26
C LEU A 29 39.14 -27.14 14.86
N CYS A 30 38.00 -27.39 15.50
CA CYS A 30 37.14 -28.48 15.08
C CYS A 30 36.21 -27.98 13.98
N GLU A 31 36.25 -28.63 12.82
CA GLU A 31 35.27 -28.43 11.75
C GLU A 31 33.88 -28.77 12.32
N ARG A 32 33.07 -27.75 12.63
CA ARG A 32 31.70 -27.97 13.13
C ARG A 32 30.73 -27.81 11.96
N VAL A 33 29.98 -28.87 11.66
CA VAL A 33 28.81 -28.77 10.80
C VAL A 33 27.67 -28.18 11.62
N VAL A 34 27.35 -26.92 11.37
CA VAL A 34 26.21 -26.24 12.02
C VAL A 34 24.98 -26.44 11.15
N LYS A 35 24.01 -27.21 11.65
CA LYS A 35 22.72 -27.38 11.00
C LYS A 35 21.89 -26.11 11.22
N LEU A 36 21.59 -25.41 10.15
CA LEU A 36 20.93 -24.11 10.18
C LEU A 36 19.41 -24.24 9.95
N CYS A 37 18.99 -25.24 9.15
CA CYS A 37 17.59 -25.61 8.99
C CYS A 37 17.47 -27.10 8.63
N ASP A 38 16.49 -27.78 9.21
CA ASP A 38 16.04 -29.10 8.73
C ASP A 38 14.53 -29.19 8.92
N ALA A 39 13.80 -28.94 7.84
CA ALA A 39 12.35 -28.96 7.85
C ALA A 39 11.84 -29.44 6.49
N ASP A 40 10.74 -30.18 6.49
CA ASP A 40 10.00 -30.39 5.25
C ASP A 40 9.13 -29.16 4.99
N ILE A 41 9.46 -28.43 3.94
CA ILE A 41 8.77 -27.21 3.54
C ILE A 41 8.06 -27.49 2.23
N ASP A 42 6.76 -27.66 2.32
CA ASP A 42 5.88 -27.77 1.15
C ASP A 42 5.29 -26.39 0.84
N LEU A 43 5.89 -25.69 -0.12
CA LEU A 43 5.46 -24.34 -0.47
C LEU A 43 4.13 -24.38 -1.24
N PRO A 44 3.17 -23.50 -0.93
CA PRO A 44 2.00 -23.35 -1.79
C PRO A 44 2.41 -22.76 -3.15
N GLU A 45 1.69 -23.11 -4.21
CA GLU A 45 1.94 -22.53 -5.54
C GLU A 45 1.73 -21.01 -5.57
N LYS A 46 0.82 -20.52 -4.71
CA LYS A 46 0.33 -19.15 -4.67
C LYS A 46 -0.03 -18.76 -3.24
N GLY A 47 -0.11 -17.47 -2.98
CA GLY A 47 -0.38 -16.95 -1.65
C GLY A 47 0.86 -16.37 -1.00
N VAL A 48 0.89 -16.33 0.32
CA VAL A 48 1.92 -15.68 1.11
C VAL A 48 2.56 -16.67 2.07
N VAL A 49 3.88 -16.74 2.03
CA VAL A 49 4.71 -17.51 2.96
C VAL A 49 5.50 -16.53 3.81
N PHE A 50 5.44 -16.70 5.12
CA PHE A 50 6.19 -15.88 6.06
C PHE A 50 7.29 -16.70 6.77
N ILE A 51 8.51 -16.19 6.77
CA ILE A 51 9.66 -16.78 7.47
C ILE A 51 10.05 -15.88 8.64
N GLY A 52 9.82 -16.35 9.86
CA GLY A 52 9.96 -15.56 11.09
C GLY A 52 11.04 -16.10 12.02
N GLY A 53 11.68 -15.20 12.78
CA GLY A 53 12.65 -15.59 13.81
C GLY A 53 13.65 -14.48 14.17
N PRO A 54 14.42 -14.65 15.25
CA PRO A 54 15.39 -13.65 15.71
C PRO A 54 16.53 -13.44 14.69
N SER A 55 17.29 -12.35 14.83
CA SER A 55 18.47 -12.13 13.99
C SER A 55 19.47 -13.28 14.14
N GLY A 56 20.14 -13.65 13.04
CA GLY A 56 21.11 -14.75 13.03
C GLY A 56 20.54 -16.17 13.04
N CYS A 57 19.22 -16.38 13.15
CA CYS A 57 18.65 -17.74 13.18
C CYS A 57 18.67 -18.49 11.84
N GLY A 58 18.95 -17.79 10.73
CA GLY A 58 19.07 -18.42 9.41
C GLY A 58 17.98 -18.08 8.38
N LYS A 59 17.07 -17.14 8.65
CA LYS A 59 16.00 -16.70 7.71
C LYS A 59 16.52 -16.44 6.30
N SER A 60 17.54 -15.58 6.17
CA SER A 60 18.12 -15.21 4.87
C SER A 60 18.76 -16.40 4.14
N SER A 61 19.28 -17.39 4.88
CA SER A 61 19.83 -18.61 4.28
C SER A 61 18.72 -19.52 3.74
N ILE A 62 17.61 -19.67 4.47
CA ILE A 62 16.41 -20.38 3.96
C ILE A 62 15.88 -19.68 2.72
N LEU A 63 15.70 -18.38 2.78
CA LEU A 63 15.19 -17.57 1.68
C LEU A 63 16.08 -17.70 0.44
N ARG A 64 17.41 -17.61 0.58
CA ARG A 64 18.37 -17.86 -0.51
C ARG A 64 18.30 -19.29 -1.07
N PHE A 65 18.08 -20.29 -0.22
CA PHE A 65 17.89 -21.67 -0.67
C PHE A 65 16.61 -21.79 -1.51
N LEU A 66 15.49 -21.23 -1.06
CA LEU A 66 14.22 -21.25 -1.78
C LEU A 66 14.35 -20.54 -3.14
N MET A 67 14.96 -19.35 -3.18
CA MET A 67 15.16 -18.59 -4.41
C MET A 67 15.91 -19.37 -5.50
N ARG A 68 16.90 -20.20 -5.12
CA ARG A 68 17.67 -21.03 -6.07
C ARG A 68 16.87 -22.17 -6.68
N ASN A 69 15.81 -22.61 -6.00
CA ASN A 69 15.00 -23.76 -6.39
C ASN A 69 13.65 -23.37 -7.01
N LEU A 70 13.34 -22.07 -7.05
CA LEU A 70 12.09 -21.53 -7.62
C LEU A 70 12.36 -20.83 -8.95
N LYS A 71 11.39 -20.88 -9.86
CA LYS A 71 11.43 -20.18 -11.16
C LYS A 71 10.60 -18.88 -11.09
N GLY A 72 10.94 -17.91 -11.93
CA GLY A 72 10.19 -16.65 -12.02
C GLY A 72 10.28 -15.77 -10.76
N VAL A 73 11.39 -15.88 -10.04
CA VAL A 73 11.65 -15.14 -8.79
C VAL A 73 12.04 -13.70 -9.11
N VAL A 74 11.38 -12.76 -8.44
CA VAL A 74 11.84 -11.37 -8.33
C VAL A 74 12.21 -11.12 -6.88
N ASP A 75 13.48 -10.83 -6.66
CA ASP A 75 14.03 -10.42 -5.36
C ASP A 75 13.84 -8.92 -5.16
N LEU A 76 13.09 -8.55 -4.14
CA LEU A 76 12.87 -7.17 -3.72
C LEU A 76 14.18 -6.47 -3.39
N ASN A 77 15.07 -7.12 -2.64
CA ASN A 77 16.30 -6.51 -2.13
C ASN A 77 17.32 -6.29 -3.25
N ALA A 78 17.27 -7.12 -4.30
CA ALA A 78 18.05 -6.95 -5.53
C ALA A 78 17.40 -5.99 -6.54
N THR A 79 16.16 -5.55 -6.32
CA THR A 79 15.46 -4.66 -7.25
C THR A 79 16.09 -3.26 -7.20
N ARG A 80 16.45 -2.75 -8.38
CA ARG A 80 17.02 -1.42 -8.59
C ARG A 80 16.05 -0.59 -9.42
N LEU A 81 15.99 0.70 -9.13
CA LEU A 81 15.28 1.68 -9.93
C LEU A 81 16.30 2.57 -10.66
N PRO A 82 16.00 3.05 -11.86
CA PRO A 82 16.83 4.06 -12.53
C PRO A 82 16.77 5.39 -11.76
N GLU A 83 17.81 6.22 -11.90
CA GLU A 83 17.84 7.58 -11.37
C GLU A 83 17.01 8.56 -12.24
N LYS A 84 15.71 8.30 -12.28
CA LYS A 84 14.67 9.09 -12.93
C LYS A 84 13.55 9.40 -11.92
N PRO A 85 12.69 10.40 -12.17
CA PRO A 85 11.48 10.58 -11.38
C PRO A 85 10.74 9.26 -11.20
N LEU A 86 10.29 8.95 -9.98
CA LEU A 86 9.65 7.66 -9.67
C LEU A 86 8.51 7.31 -10.62
N ILE A 87 7.72 8.30 -11.03
CA ILE A 87 6.61 8.09 -11.96
C ILE A 87 7.06 7.54 -13.33
N ASP A 88 8.29 7.85 -13.74
CA ASP A 88 8.92 7.40 -14.99
C ASP A 88 9.91 6.24 -14.76
N ALA A 89 10.11 5.82 -13.51
CA ALA A 89 11.07 4.80 -13.14
C ALA A 89 10.55 3.37 -13.34
N LEU A 90 9.25 3.22 -13.63
CA LEU A 90 8.60 1.94 -13.90
C LEU A 90 8.29 1.85 -15.40
N ASP A 91 8.63 0.73 -16.04
CA ASP A 91 8.34 0.46 -17.45
C ASP A 91 6.87 0.06 -17.69
N ILE A 92 5.93 0.85 -17.16
CA ILE A 92 4.47 0.64 -17.23
C ILE A 92 3.74 1.95 -17.50
N GLY A 93 2.46 1.88 -17.87
CA GLY A 93 1.66 3.07 -18.15
C GLY A 93 1.45 3.96 -16.91
N PHE A 94 1.36 5.27 -17.10
CA PHE A 94 1.19 6.27 -16.04
C PHE A 94 0.08 5.93 -15.01
N GLY A 95 -1.09 5.50 -15.49
CA GLY A 95 -2.20 5.13 -14.61
C GLY A 95 -1.89 3.90 -13.74
N GLU A 96 -1.15 2.93 -14.28
CA GLU A 96 -0.72 1.74 -13.56
C GLU A 96 0.37 2.07 -12.56
N ALA A 97 1.35 2.90 -12.93
CA ALA A 97 2.38 3.41 -12.02
C ALA A 97 1.76 4.14 -10.81
N LEU A 98 0.83 5.06 -11.05
CA LEU A 98 0.11 5.75 -9.97
C LEU A 98 -0.64 4.78 -9.04
N ALA A 99 -1.32 3.79 -9.61
CA ALA A 99 -2.04 2.79 -8.82
C ALA A 99 -1.06 1.95 -7.98
N LEU A 100 0.06 1.51 -8.56
CA LEU A 100 1.05 0.67 -7.91
C LEU A 100 1.79 1.40 -6.79
N PHE A 101 2.26 2.62 -7.04
CA PHE A 101 2.83 3.46 -5.99
C PHE A 101 1.82 3.78 -4.88
N GLY A 102 0.57 4.04 -5.24
CA GLY A 102 -0.51 4.22 -4.26
C GLY A 102 -0.75 2.98 -3.38
N MET A 103 -0.60 1.77 -3.92
CA MET A 103 -0.76 0.51 -3.16
C MET A 103 0.37 0.27 -2.17
N VAL A 104 1.60 0.69 -2.48
CA VAL A 104 2.72 0.59 -1.53
C VAL A 104 2.77 1.79 -0.57
N GLY A 105 1.77 2.67 -0.55
CA GLY A 105 1.73 3.85 0.33
C GLY A 105 2.59 5.02 -0.15
N LEU A 106 2.99 5.06 -1.43
CA LEU A 106 3.73 6.15 -2.10
C LEU A 106 2.82 6.95 -3.05
N GLY A 107 1.66 7.39 -2.58
CA GLY A 107 0.72 8.11 -3.45
C GLY A 107 1.00 9.61 -3.62
N GLU A 108 1.99 10.18 -2.93
CA GLU A 108 2.19 11.64 -2.87
C GLU A 108 2.84 12.19 -4.14
N ALA A 109 2.21 13.18 -4.78
CA ALA A 109 2.64 13.70 -6.07
C ALA A 109 4.10 14.21 -6.05
N PHE A 110 4.48 14.98 -5.03
CA PHE A 110 5.85 15.50 -4.91
C PHE A 110 6.89 14.40 -4.70
N VAL A 111 6.53 13.30 -4.03
CA VAL A 111 7.43 12.14 -3.89
C VAL A 111 7.60 11.42 -5.22
N LEU A 112 6.53 11.34 -6.03
CA LEU A 112 6.58 10.70 -7.34
C LEU A 112 7.41 11.45 -8.39
N LEU A 113 7.68 12.74 -8.15
CA LEU A 113 8.57 13.57 -8.98
C LEU A 113 10.06 13.42 -8.60
N ARG A 114 10.37 12.84 -7.43
CA ARG A 114 11.75 12.66 -6.96
C ARG A 114 12.41 11.45 -7.61
N ARG A 115 13.74 11.49 -7.68
CA ARG A 115 14.58 10.34 -8.05
C ARG A 115 14.81 9.41 -6.87
N TYR A 116 15.17 8.17 -7.15
CA TYR A 116 15.36 7.14 -6.14
C TYR A 116 16.39 7.53 -5.05
N GLY A 117 17.51 8.16 -5.44
CA GLY A 117 18.53 8.65 -4.50
C GLY A 117 18.02 9.69 -3.48
N GLU A 118 16.96 10.43 -3.80
CA GLU A 118 16.42 11.56 -3.01
C GLU A 118 15.36 11.15 -1.97
N LEU A 119 15.07 9.84 -1.90
CA LEU A 119 14.05 9.26 -1.04
C LEU A 119 14.61 8.88 0.33
N SER A 120 13.77 8.92 1.37
CA SER A 120 14.10 8.29 2.66
C SER A 120 14.13 6.76 2.52
N ASP A 121 14.77 6.05 3.45
CA ASP A 121 14.91 4.59 3.33
C ASP A 121 13.56 3.85 3.29
N GLY A 122 12.57 4.29 4.06
CA GLY A 122 11.22 3.75 3.98
C GLY A 122 10.51 4.09 2.65
N GLN A 123 10.81 5.24 2.03
CA GLN A 123 10.33 5.56 0.68
C GLN A 123 11.05 4.72 -0.39
N ARG A 124 12.36 4.52 -0.27
CA ARG A 124 13.16 3.66 -1.15
C ARG A 124 12.65 2.22 -1.13
N TYR A 125 12.45 1.65 0.05
CA TYR A 125 11.90 0.30 0.21
C TYR A 125 10.55 0.15 -0.50
N ARG A 126 9.63 1.10 -0.30
CA ARG A 126 8.32 1.08 -0.97
C ARG A 126 8.44 1.26 -2.49
N ALA A 127 9.38 2.09 -2.97
CA ALA A 127 9.64 2.27 -4.39
C ALA A 127 10.21 1.00 -5.03
N GLN A 128 11.14 0.31 -4.35
CA GLN A 128 11.64 -1.01 -4.74
C GLN A 128 10.52 -2.04 -4.77
N LEU A 129 9.61 -2.01 -3.79
CA LEU A 129 8.45 -2.90 -3.77
C LEU A 129 7.52 -2.65 -4.96
N ALA A 130 7.24 -1.38 -5.28
CA ALA A 130 6.50 -1.05 -6.49
C ALA A 130 7.22 -1.55 -7.76
N ALA A 131 8.53 -1.33 -7.88
CA ALA A 131 9.30 -1.80 -9.04
C ALA A 131 9.34 -3.33 -9.15
N ALA A 132 9.52 -4.05 -8.05
CA ALA A 132 9.50 -5.51 -8.03
C ALA A 132 8.13 -6.04 -8.46
N LEU A 133 7.06 -5.42 -7.98
CA LEU A 133 5.69 -5.76 -8.35
C LEU A 133 5.33 -5.36 -9.79
N ALA A 134 5.92 -4.31 -10.35
CA ALA A 134 5.69 -3.88 -11.73
C ALA A 134 6.11 -4.96 -12.73
N ARG A 135 7.11 -5.78 -12.37
CA ARG A 135 7.61 -6.92 -13.17
C ARG A 135 6.67 -8.13 -13.21
N GLN A 136 5.50 -8.05 -12.56
CA GLN A 136 4.50 -9.12 -12.49
C GLN A 136 5.10 -10.49 -12.08
N PRO A 137 5.76 -10.57 -10.91
CA PRO A 137 6.47 -11.78 -10.51
C PRO A 137 5.53 -12.97 -10.30
N ALA A 138 5.97 -14.15 -10.75
CA ALA A 138 5.36 -15.41 -10.32
C ALA A 138 5.67 -15.68 -8.84
N VAL A 139 6.90 -15.37 -8.42
CA VAL A 139 7.33 -15.42 -7.02
C VAL A 139 8.00 -14.10 -6.64
N LEU A 140 7.42 -13.35 -5.70
CA LEU A 140 8.08 -12.22 -5.05
C LEU A 140 8.81 -12.73 -3.81
N VAL A 141 10.06 -12.33 -3.63
CA VAL A 141 10.82 -12.62 -2.41
C VAL A 141 11.25 -11.31 -1.78
N ALA A 142 11.09 -11.20 -0.45
CA ALA A 142 11.50 -10.04 0.33
C ALA A 142 12.20 -10.48 1.61
N ASP A 143 13.50 -10.23 1.70
CA ASP A 143 14.25 -10.33 2.95
C ASP A 143 14.14 -9.02 3.73
N GLU A 144 14.13 -9.12 5.06
CA GLU A 144 13.85 -8.02 5.97
C GLU A 144 12.55 -7.26 5.64
N PHE A 145 11.48 -8.01 5.34
CA PHE A 145 10.19 -7.45 4.95
C PHE A 145 9.69 -6.41 5.98
N CYS A 146 9.48 -5.19 5.48
CA CYS A 146 9.04 -4.01 6.24
C CYS A 146 9.95 -3.55 7.40
N SER A 147 11.22 -3.99 7.47
CA SER A 147 12.13 -3.66 8.57
C SER A 147 12.42 -2.16 8.72
N THR A 148 12.39 -1.41 7.62
CA THR A 148 12.67 0.03 7.56
C THR A 148 11.43 0.92 7.71
N LEU A 149 10.25 0.31 7.88
CA LEU A 149 8.97 1.01 7.95
C LEU A 149 8.52 1.18 9.41
N ASP A 150 7.80 2.27 9.70
CA ASP A 150 7.07 2.36 10.96
C ASP A 150 5.95 1.31 11.01
N ARG A 151 5.53 0.93 12.23
CA ARG A 151 4.58 -0.17 12.47
C ARG A 151 3.27 -0.01 11.70
N LEU A 152 2.77 1.22 11.61
CA LEU A 152 1.51 1.49 10.91
C LEU A 152 1.68 1.34 9.40
N THR A 153 2.73 1.92 8.82
CA THR A 153 3.03 1.76 7.39
C THR A 153 3.30 0.30 7.03
N ALA A 154 4.00 -0.45 7.87
CA ALA A 154 4.25 -1.89 7.68
C ALA A 154 2.94 -2.69 7.57
N ARG A 155 1.96 -2.42 8.45
CA ARG A 155 0.62 -3.03 8.40
C ARG A 155 -0.13 -2.69 7.10
N VAL A 156 -0.07 -1.44 6.66
CA VAL A 156 -0.70 -1.02 5.39
C VAL A 156 -0.06 -1.72 4.18
N VAL A 157 1.27 -1.76 4.13
CA VAL A 157 2.01 -2.41 3.04
C VAL A 157 1.72 -3.91 3.03
N ALA A 158 1.73 -4.56 4.19
CA ALA A 158 1.38 -5.98 4.33
C ALA A 158 -0.04 -6.29 3.82
N PHE A 159 -1.03 -5.50 4.25
CA PHE A 159 -2.41 -5.64 3.81
C PHE A 159 -2.58 -5.47 2.29
N ASN A 160 -1.93 -4.44 1.72
CA ASN A 160 -2.02 -4.20 0.28
C ASN A 160 -1.25 -5.26 -0.53
N LEU A 161 -0.11 -5.75 -0.03
CA LEU A 161 0.62 -6.86 -0.64
C LEU A 161 -0.26 -8.12 -0.69
N ARG A 162 -0.89 -8.50 0.43
CA ARG A 162 -1.79 -9.66 0.48
C ARG A 162 -2.90 -9.57 -0.57
N ARG A 163 -3.56 -8.41 -0.66
CA ARG A 163 -4.63 -8.17 -1.65
C ARG A 163 -4.12 -8.25 -3.09
N LEU A 164 -2.90 -7.81 -3.33
CA LEU A 164 -2.29 -7.87 -4.65
C LEU A 164 -1.95 -9.32 -5.02
N VAL A 165 -1.36 -10.07 -4.09
CA VAL A 165 -1.03 -11.49 -4.27
C VAL A 165 -2.28 -12.30 -4.64
N TRP A 166 -3.40 -12.09 -3.93
CA TRP A 166 -4.67 -12.70 -4.30
C TRP A 166 -5.14 -12.34 -5.70
N ARG A 167 -5.09 -11.06 -6.07
CA ARG A 167 -5.55 -10.59 -7.39
C ARG A 167 -4.69 -11.09 -8.54
N ARG A 168 -3.38 -11.17 -8.33
CA ARG A 168 -2.40 -11.57 -9.35
C ARG A 168 -2.10 -13.05 -9.34
N ASN A 169 -2.63 -13.80 -8.38
CA ASN A 169 -2.50 -15.25 -8.31
C ASN A 169 -1.02 -15.69 -8.31
N CYS A 170 -0.18 -15.00 -7.55
CA CYS A 170 1.26 -15.25 -7.43
C CYS A 170 1.65 -15.72 -6.03
N LEU A 171 2.93 -16.03 -5.82
CA LEU A 171 3.50 -16.37 -4.52
C LEU A 171 4.32 -15.18 -3.98
N ALA A 172 4.20 -14.86 -2.70
CA ALA A 172 5.09 -13.93 -2.00
C ALA A 172 5.74 -14.62 -0.80
N ILE A 173 7.07 -14.59 -0.72
CA ILE A 173 7.85 -15.13 0.39
C ILE A 173 8.50 -13.96 1.13
N CYS A 174 8.05 -13.70 2.35
CA CYS A 174 8.50 -12.58 3.17
C CYS A 174 9.25 -13.10 4.40
N ALA A 175 10.50 -12.68 4.59
CA ALA A 175 11.26 -12.97 5.79
C ALA A 175 11.39 -11.72 6.67
N ALA A 176 11.07 -11.83 7.96
CA ALA A 176 11.25 -10.73 8.90
C ALA A 176 11.49 -11.22 10.32
N ALA A 177 12.05 -10.34 11.16
CA ALA A 177 12.13 -10.59 12.60
C ALA A 177 10.85 -10.15 13.35
N GLN A 178 10.14 -9.17 12.81
CA GLN A 178 8.93 -8.59 13.39
C GLN A 178 7.69 -9.34 12.89
N HIS A 179 6.64 -9.38 13.73
CA HIS A 179 5.43 -10.17 13.49
C HIS A 179 4.14 -9.34 13.64
N ASP A 180 4.25 -8.04 13.92
CA ASP A 180 3.13 -7.13 14.25
C ASP A 180 2.23 -6.75 13.07
N PHE A 181 2.66 -7.09 11.85
CA PHE A 181 1.89 -6.96 10.61
C PHE A 181 1.33 -8.30 10.10
N LEU A 182 1.52 -9.43 10.81
CA LEU A 182 1.08 -10.75 10.32
C LEU A 182 -0.44 -10.85 10.16
N HIS A 183 -1.21 -10.20 11.03
CA HIS A 183 -2.66 -10.10 10.88
C HIS A 183 -3.05 -9.45 9.54
N ASP A 184 -2.27 -8.47 9.08
CA ASP A 184 -2.50 -7.76 7.83
C ASP A 184 -1.94 -8.50 6.63
N LEU A 185 -0.83 -9.21 6.80
CA LEU A 185 -0.18 -10.01 5.76
C LEU A 185 -0.96 -11.30 5.45
N GLN A 186 -1.60 -11.90 6.46
CA GLN A 186 -2.43 -13.10 6.36
C GLN A 186 -1.73 -14.24 5.59
N PRO A 187 -0.59 -14.75 6.10
CA PRO A 187 0.18 -15.80 5.44
C PRO A 187 -0.59 -17.13 5.38
N ASP A 188 -0.48 -17.84 4.26
CA ASP A 188 -0.99 -19.21 4.06
C ASP A 188 -0.03 -20.25 4.65
N LEU A 189 1.26 -19.90 4.82
CA LEU A 189 2.28 -20.73 5.46
C LEU A 189 3.20 -19.86 6.32
N THR A 190 3.46 -20.27 7.56
CA THR A 190 4.47 -19.65 8.43
C THR A 190 5.58 -20.64 8.75
N ILE A 191 6.83 -20.22 8.61
CA ILE A 191 8.06 -20.97 8.92
C ILE A 191 8.77 -20.20 10.02
N LEU A 192 8.58 -20.60 11.28
CA LEU A 192 9.01 -19.83 12.45
C LEU A 192 10.14 -20.55 13.18
N PHE A 193 11.17 -19.80 13.59
CA PHE A 193 12.21 -20.33 14.46
C PHE A 193 11.75 -20.27 15.93
N GLU A 194 11.46 -21.42 16.51
CA GLU A 194 10.93 -21.56 17.87
C GLU A 194 11.76 -22.59 18.65
N ARG A 195 12.26 -22.22 19.83
CA ARG A 195 12.99 -23.10 20.75
C ARG A 195 14.12 -23.90 20.05
N GLY A 196 14.89 -23.23 19.19
CA GLY A 196 16.03 -23.85 18.49
C GLY A 196 15.67 -24.63 17.22
N ASN A 197 14.40 -24.71 16.84
CA ASN A 197 13.92 -25.50 15.71
C ASN A 197 13.05 -24.69 14.77
N TRP A 198 12.98 -25.10 13.50
CA TRP A 198 12.08 -24.51 12.51
C TRP A 198 10.73 -25.23 12.53
N VAL A 199 9.68 -24.47 12.81
CA VAL A 199 8.30 -24.96 12.89
C VAL A 199 7.53 -24.43 11.69
N VAL A 200 6.95 -25.35 10.92
CA VAL A 200 6.13 -25.04 9.75
C VAL A 200 4.65 -25.17 10.14
N ARG A 201 3.84 -24.13 9.87
CA ARG A 201 2.38 -24.14 10.08
C ARG A 201 1.66 -23.64 8.84
N ARG A 202 0.64 -24.37 8.41
CA ARG A 202 -0.28 -23.97 7.33
C ARG A 202 -1.49 -23.26 7.93
N HIS A 203 -2.02 -22.30 7.17
CA HIS A 203 -3.19 -21.51 7.51
C HIS A 203 -4.13 -21.46 6.31
N ASP A 204 -5.42 -21.25 6.58
CA ASP A 204 -6.45 -20.96 5.57
C ASP A 204 -7.04 -19.55 5.83
N PRO A 205 -6.27 -18.48 5.55
CA PRO A 205 -6.68 -17.12 5.87
C PRO A 205 -7.84 -16.66 4.98
N LYS A 206 -8.94 -16.25 5.63
CA LYS A 206 -10.05 -15.57 4.95
C LYS A 206 -9.75 -14.08 4.79
N PRO A 207 -10.19 -13.44 3.69
CA PRO A 207 -10.09 -12.00 3.51
C PRO A 207 -10.67 -11.22 4.71
N ALA A 208 -9.77 -10.70 5.55
CA ALA A 208 -10.11 -9.83 6.66
C ALA A 208 -9.72 -8.38 6.34
N PRO A 209 -10.39 -7.37 6.93
CA PRO A 209 -9.98 -5.98 6.81
C PRO A 209 -8.62 -5.73 7.49
N VAL A 210 -8.04 -4.56 7.24
CA VAL A 210 -6.81 -4.14 7.93
C VAL A 210 -7.04 -4.11 9.44
N SER A 211 -6.02 -4.46 10.23
CA SER A 211 -6.05 -4.70 11.69
C SER A 211 -6.55 -3.54 12.54
N PHE A 212 -6.67 -2.35 11.97
CA PHE A 212 -7.18 -1.15 12.63
C PHE A 212 -8.46 -0.61 11.98
N ALA A 213 -9.10 -1.35 11.08
CA ALA A 213 -10.27 -0.89 10.33
C ALA A 213 -11.46 -0.50 11.23
N GLU A 214 -11.69 -1.23 12.32
CA GLU A 214 -12.78 -0.98 13.27
C GLU A 214 -12.53 0.27 14.12
N ARG A 215 -11.26 0.67 14.28
CA ARG A 215 -10.86 1.89 15.01
C ARG A 215 -10.94 3.15 14.14
N ILE A 216 -11.26 3.00 12.85
CA ILE A 216 -11.47 4.13 11.95
C ILE A 216 -12.91 4.60 12.09
N THR A 217 -13.06 5.86 12.47
CA THR A 217 -14.36 6.54 12.64
C THR A 217 -14.49 7.72 11.69
N VAL A 218 -15.72 8.21 11.50
CA VAL A 218 -16.02 9.39 10.67
C VAL A 218 -16.91 10.34 11.45
N ARG A 219 -16.43 11.59 11.60
CA ARG A 219 -17.16 12.69 12.25
C ARG A 219 -17.45 13.83 11.29
N GLU A 220 -18.37 14.71 11.67
CA GLU A 220 -18.50 16.01 11.00
C GLU A 220 -17.26 16.86 11.32
N GLY A 221 -16.82 17.61 10.31
CA GLY A 221 -15.64 18.47 10.38
C GLY A 221 -15.98 19.92 10.06
N THR A 222 -14.94 20.74 10.14
CA THR A 222 -14.98 22.18 9.95
C THR A 222 -13.95 22.59 8.90
N LYS A 223 -13.97 23.87 8.49
CA LYS A 223 -12.94 24.41 7.59
C LYS A 223 -11.53 24.32 8.18
N ARG A 224 -11.37 24.33 9.51
CA ARG A 224 -10.04 24.20 10.16
C ARG A 224 -9.41 22.82 9.92
N ASP A 225 -10.23 21.78 9.82
CA ASP A 225 -9.73 20.44 9.52
C ASP A 225 -9.11 20.38 8.12
N TRP A 226 -9.58 21.21 7.18
CA TRP A 226 -9.00 21.29 5.84
C TRP A 226 -7.54 21.77 5.85
N ASP A 227 -7.18 22.70 6.74
CA ASP A 227 -5.82 23.25 6.80
C ASP A 227 -4.78 22.16 7.05
N TYR A 228 -5.12 21.16 7.87
CA TYR A 228 -4.29 19.97 8.08
C TYR A 228 -4.07 19.15 6.81
N PHE A 229 -5.11 19.02 5.97
CA PHE A 229 -5.07 18.20 4.76
C PHE A 229 -4.59 18.96 3.50
N ALA A 230 -4.64 20.29 3.53
CA ALA A 230 -4.32 21.13 2.39
C ALA A 230 -2.88 20.89 1.89
N ARG A 231 -1.94 20.57 2.80
CA ARG A 231 -0.55 20.19 2.46
C ARG A 231 -0.42 18.99 1.52
N TRP A 232 -1.41 18.10 1.49
CA TRP A 232 -1.42 16.96 0.56
C TRP A 232 -2.34 17.17 -0.65
N HIS A 233 -2.93 18.35 -0.79
CA HIS A 233 -3.80 18.70 -1.90
C HIS A 233 -3.07 19.57 -2.94
N TYR A 234 -2.96 19.06 -4.16
CA TYR A 234 -2.12 19.62 -5.23
C TYR A 234 -2.79 20.76 -6.05
N ARG A 235 -4.05 21.12 -5.77
CA ARG A 235 -4.83 22.11 -6.54
C ARG A 235 -5.51 23.13 -5.62
N SER A 236 -4.84 24.27 -5.39
CA SER A 236 -5.30 25.40 -4.56
C SER A 236 -5.65 25.06 -3.11
N HIS A 237 -5.16 25.88 -2.18
CA HIS A 237 -5.50 25.75 -0.75
C HIS A 237 -6.88 26.35 -0.43
N SER A 238 -7.42 27.22 -1.29
CA SER A 238 -8.72 27.84 -1.07
C SER A 238 -9.89 26.90 -1.39
N LEU A 239 -10.79 26.73 -0.41
CA LEU A 239 -12.08 26.09 -0.61
C LEU A 239 -13.08 27.10 -1.18
N GLY A 240 -13.97 26.63 -2.06
CA GLY A 240 -15.10 27.43 -2.51
C GLY A 240 -16.20 27.51 -1.45
N ILE A 241 -17.45 27.66 -1.88
CA ILE A 241 -18.60 27.57 -0.97
C ILE A 241 -18.73 26.12 -0.48
N VAL A 242 -18.41 25.91 0.79
CA VAL A 242 -18.49 24.64 1.52
C VAL A 242 -19.90 24.47 2.07
N ASP A 243 -20.45 23.27 1.92
CA ASP A 243 -21.73 22.87 2.52
C ASP A 243 -21.49 21.99 3.75
N ARG A 244 -20.79 20.87 3.58
CA ARG A 244 -20.41 19.97 4.69
C ARG A 244 -18.99 19.44 4.54
N ILE A 245 -18.36 19.15 5.67
CA ILE A 245 -17.06 18.51 5.76
C ILE A 245 -17.19 17.28 6.65
N PHE A 246 -16.56 16.19 6.26
CA PHE A 246 -16.41 15.01 7.11
C PHE A 246 -14.95 14.62 7.20
N VAL A 247 -14.53 14.26 8.40
CA VAL A 247 -13.16 13.83 8.71
C VAL A 247 -13.20 12.37 9.13
N MET A 248 -12.31 11.58 8.55
CA MET A 248 -12.03 10.21 8.93
C MET A 248 -10.82 10.20 9.87
N GLU A 249 -10.96 9.55 11.01
CA GLU A 249 -9.95 9.51 12.07
C GLU A 249 -9.60 8.08 12.44
N LEU A 250 -8.34 7.87 12.83
CA LEU A 250 -7.88 6.65 13.48
C LEU A 250 -7.39 7.02 14.87
N GLU A 251 -8.09 6.56 15.91
CA GLU A 251 -7.74 6.84 17.32
C GLU A 251 -7.56 8.35 17.61
N GLY A 252 -8.37 9.19 16.98
CA GLY A 252 -8.33 10.66 17.11
C GLY A 252 -7.40 11.37 16.14
N GLU A 253 -6.55 10.65 15.41
CA GLU A 253 -5.66 11.24 14.40
C GLU A 253 -6.38 11.33 13.03
N PRO A 254 -6.40 12.50 12.36
CA PRO A 254 -7.08 12.67 11.09
C PRO A 254 -6.34 11.99 9.93
N VAL A 255 -6.98 10.99 9.30
CA VAL A 255 -6.41 10.16 8.22
C VAL A 255 -7.04 10.42 6.84
N GLY A 256 -8.21 11.05 6.80
CA GLY A 256 -8.86 11.46 5.56
C GLY A 256 -9.92 12.53 5.73
N ILE A 257 -10.24 13.22 4.64
CA ILE A 257 -11.26 14.27 4.62
C ILE A 257 -12.03 14.24 3.30
N VAL A 258 -13.31 14.57 3.37
CA VAL A 258 -14.14 14.87 2.22
C VAL A 258 -14.85 16.20 2.43
N VAL A 259 -14.78 17.06 1.42
CA VAL A 259 -15.41 18.38 1.41
C VAL A 259 -16.50 18.37 0.35
N TYR A 260 -17.73 18.61 0.79
CA TYR A 260 -18.89 18.79 -0.07
C TYR A 260 -19.21 20.26 -0.23
N GLY A 261 -19.74 20.62 -1.39
CA GLY A 261 -20.27 21.96 -1.62
C GLY A 261 -21.28 22.00 -2.74
N HIS A 262 -21.50 23.22 -3.24
CA HIS A 262 -22.55 23.48 -4.22
C HIS A 262 -22.05 23.32 -5.66
N PRO A 263 -22.92 22.84 -6.57
CA PRO A 263 -22.55 22.70 -7.97
C PRO A 263 -22.46 24.04 -8.70
N MET A 264 -21.69 24.04 -9.79
CA MET A 264 -21.81 25.09 -10.81
C MET A 264 -23.16 24.98 -11.51
N GLY A 265 -23.74 26.10 -11.95
CA GLY A 265 -25.08 26.11 -12.55
C GLY A 265 -25.19 25.34 -13.88
N ALA A 266 -24.16 25.44 -14.73
CA ALA A 266 -24.13 24.81 -16.05
C ALA A 266 -23.25 23.55 -16.04
N CYS A 267 -23.83 22.41 -16.44
CA CYS A 267 -23.10 21.17 -16.71
C CYS A 267 -23.93 20.28 -17.64
N ALA A 268 -23.48 20.11 -18.90
CA ALA A 268 -24.20 19.32 -19.89
C ALA A 268 -24.31 17.83 -19.49
N LEU A 269 -23.23 17.26 -18.94
CA LEU A 269 -23.20 15.87 -18.49
C LEU A 269 -24.19 15.62 -17.35
N ARG A 270 -24.34 16.56 -16.40
CA ARG A 270 -25.35 16.46 -15.35
C ARG A 270 -26.75 16.39 -15.93
N ASN A 271 -27.07 17.25 -16.90
CA ASN A 271 -28.38 17.24 -17.54
C ASN A 271 -28.65 15.90 -18.24
N LYS A 272 -27.64 15.32 -18.91
CA LYS A 272 -27.73 13.97 -19.49
C LYS A 272 -28.02 12.91 -18.42
N ALA A 273 -27.29 12.90 -17.30
CA ALA A 273 -27.48 11.93 -16.22
C ALA A 273 -28.82 12.05 -15.49
N THR A 274 -29.42 13.25 -15.50
CA THR A 274 -30.63 13.56 -14.72
C THR A 274 -31.88 13.64 -15.59
N GLY A 275 -31.81 13.18 -16.84
CA GLY A 275 -32.95 13.22 -17.78
C GLY A 275 -33.43 14.64 -18.09
N GLY A 276 -32.52 15.62 -18.12
CA GLY A 276 -32.82 17.01 -18.40
C GLY A 276 -33.46 17.79 -17.24
N ARG A 277 -33.49 17.24 -16.01
CA ARG A 277 -34.16 17.83 -14.83
C ARG A 277 -33.86 19.32 -14.60
N TYR A 278 -32.64 19.76 -14.88
CA TYR A 278 -32.16 21.12 -14.67
C TYR A 278 -32.07 21.96 -15.97
N ALA A 279 -32.35 21.37 -17.14
CA ALA A 279 -32.30 22.05 -18.44
C ALA A 279 -33.50 23.00 -18.63
N GLY A 280 -33.33 24.05 -19.45
CA GLY A 280 -34.43 24.97 -19.83
C GLY A 280 -35.01 25.86 -18.72
N ARG A 281 -34.57 25.73 -17.47
CA ARG A 281 -35.09 26.52 -16.33
C ARG A 281 -34.48 27.92 -16.26
N PRO A 282 -35.25 28.94 -15.80
CA PRO A 282 -34.71 30.24 -15.40
C PRO A 282 -33.58 30.10 -14.38
N VAL A 283 -32.62 31.02 -14.39
CA VAL A 283 -31.38 30.93 -13.59
C VAL A 283 -31.67 30.77 -12.09
N SER A 284 -32.56 31.59 -11.53
CA SER A 284 -32.94 31.56 -10.11
C SER A 284 -33.61 30.23 -9.72
N ALA A 285 -34.61 29.80 -10.48
CA ALA A 285 -35.32 28.53 -10.24
C ALA A 285 -34.38 27.31 -10.37
N LYS A 286 -33.45 27.35 -11.34
CA LYS A 286 -32.41 26.31 -11.51
C LYS A 286 -31.48 26.27 -10.31
N ARG A 287 -31.03 27.43 -9.83
CA ARG A 287 -30.13 27.53 -8.67
C ARG A 287 -30.79 26.99 -7.41
N ALA A 288 -32.01 27.42 -7.11
CA ALA A 288 -32.78 26.93 -5.96
C ALA A 288 -32.98 25.41 -5.99
N LEU A 289 -33.26 24.85 -7.17
CA LEU A 289 -33.43 23.39 -7.31
C LEU A 289 -32.10 22.63 -7.14
N LEU A 290 -31.00 23.14 -7.70
CA LEU A 290 -29.67 22.56 -7.52
C LEU A 290 -29.25 22.59 -6.06
N ASP A 291 -29.47 23.71 -5.37
CA ASP A 291 -29.12 23.87 -3.96
C ASP A 291 -29.95 22.97 -3.04
N LYS A 292 -31.18 22.60 -3.43
CA LYS A 292 -32.02 21.64 -2.71
C LYS A 292 -31.61 20.18 -2.95
N GLU A 293 -31.23 19.82 -4.17
CA GLU A 293 -31.19 18.41 -4.59
C GLU A 293 -29.79 17.86 -4.84
N LEU A 294 -28.77 18.71 -4.93
CA LEU A 294 -27.47 18.30 -5.44
C LEU A 294 -26.30 18.83 -4.60
N ARG A 295 -25.32 17.96 -4.37
CA ARG A 295 -24.01 18.33 -3.82
C ARG A 295 -22.88 17.84 -4.70
N VAL A 296 -21.73 18.47 -4.59
CA VAL A 296 -20.51 18.06 -5.29
C VAL A 296 -19.44 17.65 -4.30
N VAL A 297 -18.72 16.58 -4.61
CA VAL A 297 -17.45 16.26 -3.93
C VAL A 297 -16.42 17.27 -4.45
N GLN A 298 -16.15 18.32 -3.67
CA GLN A 298 -15.16 19.34 -4.03
C GLN A 298 -13.73 18.83 -3.79
N ARG A 299 -13.52 18.14 -2.67
CA ARG A 299 -12.21 17.60 -2.28
C ARG A 299 -12.40 16.25 -1.61
N ILE A 300 -11.49 15.34 -1.90
CA ILE A 300 -11.32 14.10 -1.13
C ILE A 300 -9.84 13.82 -1.02
N VAL A 301 -9.34 13.72 0.20
CA VAL A 301 -7.94 13.48 0.49
C VAL A 301 -7.85 12.35 1.50
N VAL A 302 -7.01 11.37 1.21
CA VAL A 302 -6.56 10.37 2.18
C VAL A 302 -5.08 10.57 2.35
N GLU A 303 -4.63 10.56 3.59
CA GLU A 303 -3.22 10.68 3.92
C GLU A 303 -2.40 9.63 3.15
N PRO A 304 -1.22 9.97 2.58
CA PRO A 304 -0.43 9.06 1.75
C PRO A 304 -0.18 7.67 2.34
N ARG A 305 0.08 7.58 3.66
CA ARG A 305 0.32 6.31 4.36
C ARG A 305 -0.86 5.35 4.31
N PHE A 306 -2.09 5.85 4.20
CA PHE A 306 -3.32 5.05 4.20
C PHE A 306 -3.91 4.83 2.80
N ARG A 307 -3.23 5.28 1.74
CA ARG A 307 -3.67 5.05 0.36
C ARG A 307 -3.60 3.56 0.02
N GLY A 308 -4.44 3.11 -0.91
CA GLY A 308 -4.57 1.69 -1.27
C GLY A 308 -5.55 0.89 -0.39
N LEU A 309 -5.80 1.31 0.86
CA LEU A 309 -6.74 0.65 1.78
C LEU A 309 -8.22 0.76 1.36
N GLY A 310 -8.54 1.64 0.40
CA GLY A 310 -9.92 1.91 -0.01
C GLY A 310 -10.68 2.89 0.89
N LEU A 311 -9.97 3.62 1.76
CA LEU A 311 -10.58 4.59 2.69
C LEU A 311 -11.34 5.72 1.98
N ALA A 312 -10.87 6.18 0.81
CA ALA A 312 -11.60 7.20 0.04
C ALA A 312 -13.00 6.70 -0.37
N ALA A 313 -13.10 5.44 -0.81
CA ALA A 313 -14.38 4.85 -1.17
C ALA A 313 -15.27 4.62 0.07
N ARG A 314 -14.67 4.17 1.18
CA ARG A 314 -15.36 4.02 2.47
C ARG A 314 -15.93 5.36 2.95
N LEU A 315 -15.12 6.42 2.96
CA LEU A 315 -15.50 7.76 3.38
C LEU A 315 -16.69 8.28 2.58
N LEU A 316 -16.68 8.11 1.25
CA LEU A 316 -17.82 8.48 0.41
C LEU A 316 -19.08 7.65 0.73
N ARG A 317 -18.97 6.32 0.85
CA ARG A 317 -20.12 5.46 1.19
C ARG A 317 -20.75 5.82 2.52
N GLU A 318 -19.96 6.20 3.51
CA GLU A 318 -20.45 6.56 4.84
C GLU A 318 -21.05 7.98 4.90
N THR A 319 -20.58 8.91 4.06
CA THR A 319 -20.93 10.34 4.17
C THR A 319 -21.96 10.80 3.14
N VAL A 320 -21.99 10.22 1.94
CA VAL A 320 -22.98 10.56 0.90
C VAL A 320 -24.42 10.40 1.41
N PRO A 321 -24.81 9.30 2.10
CA PRO A 321 -26.18 9.17 2.63
C PRO A 321 -26.54 10.24 3.67
N ARG A 322 -25.55 10.79 4.40
CA ARG A 322 -25.76 11.79 5.45
C ARG A 322 -26.06 13.20 4.90
N LEU A 323 -25.86 13.42 3.59
CA LEU A 323 -26.13 14.71 2.96
C LEU A 323 -27.62 15.00 2.78
N GLY A 324 -28.46 13.96 2.72
CA GLY A 324 -29.90 14.12 2.51
C GLY A 324 -30.28 14.73 1.16
N VAL A 325 -29.41 14.63 0.16
CA VAL A 325 -29.64 15.15 -1.21
C VAL A 325 -29.90 14.04 -2.21
N ARG A 326 -30.58 14.37 -3.31
CA ARG A 326 -30.97 13.41 -4.35
C ARG A 326 -29.78 12.95 -5.20
N PHE A 327 -28.85 13.86 -5.48
CA PHE A 327 -27.70 13.59 -6.33
C PHE A 327 -26.40 14.09 -5.69
N VAL A 328 -25.33 13.31 -5.87
CA VAL A 328 -23.98 13.76 -5.58
C VAL A 328 -23.14 13.58 -6.85
N GLU A 329 -22.51 14.66 -7.31
CA GLU A 329 -21.59 14.61 -8.45
C GLU A 329 -20.14 14.78 -7.99
N CYS A 330 -19.21 14.22 -8.77
CA CYS A 330 -17.78 14.40 -8.55
C CYS A 330 -17.10 14.58 -9.91
N ILE A 331 -16.30 15.64 -10.04
CA ILE A 331 -15.47 15.88 -11.21
C ILE A 331 -14.03 15.65 -10.79
N THR A 332 -13.34 14.71 -11.42
CA THR A 332 -11.98 14.35 -11.02
C THR A 332 -11.17 13.81 -12.19
N VAL A 333 -9.89 14.19 -12.22
CA VAL A 333 -8.90 13.60 -13.11
C VAL A 333 -8.47 12.23 -12.56
N MET A 334 -8.21 12.16 -11.24
CA MET A 334 -7.71 10.96 -10.57
C MET A 334 -8.73 9.82 -10.48
N GLY A 335 -10.04 10.13 -10.51
CA GLY A 335 -11.09 9.10 -10.51
C GLY A 335 -11.09 8.23 -11.76
N GLY A 336 -10.50 8.70 -12.87
CA GLY A 336 -10.30 7.89 -14.07
C GLY A 336 -9.29 6.76 -13.90
N PHE A 337 -8.35 6.89 -12.96
CA PHE A 337 -7.23 5.96 -12.80
C PHE A 337 -7.35 5.01 -11.59
N SER A 338 -8.12 5.39 -10.57
CA SER A 338 -8.09 4.72 -9.25
C SER A 338 -9.33 3.87 -8.93
N GLY A 339 -10.41 4.03 -9.70
CA GLY A 339 -11.65 3.24 -9.56
C GLY A 339 -12.37 3.36 -8.21
N PHE A 340 -11.95 4.28 -7.32
CA PHE A 340 -12.52 4.36 -5.96
C PHE A 340 -13.94 4.92 -5.96
N LEU A 341 -14.29 5.76 -6.94
CA LEU A 341 -15.64 6.31 -7.09
C LEU A 341 -16.65 5.19 -7.38
N GLN A 342 -16.33 4.28 -8.29
CA GLN A 342 -17.17 3.12 -8.61
C GLN A 342 -17.33 2.21 -7.38
N LYS A 343 -16.24 1.99 -6.62
CA LYS A 343 -16.31 1.26 -5.33
C LYS A 343 -17.16 1.98 -4.28
N ALA A 344 -17.35 3.28 -4.42
CA ALA A 344 -18.24 4.08 -3.59
C ALA A 344 -19.69 4.14 -4.10
N GLY A 345 -20.00 3.51 -5.24
CA GLY A 345 -21.34 3.51 -5.86
C GLY A 345 -21.58 4.61 -6.89
N PHE A 346 -20.56 5.41 -7.25
CA PHE A 346 -20.71 6.44 -8.28
C PHE A 346 -20.67 5.82 -9.68
N VAL A 347 -21.49 6.36 -10.58
CA VAL A 347 -21.55 5.97 -12.00
C VAL A 347 -20.81 7.00 -12.84
N CYS A 348 -20.00 6.55 -13.79
CA CYS A 348 -19.32 7.45 -14.74
C CYS A 348 -20.31 7.92 -15.81
N VAL A 349 -20.62 9.21 -15.82
CA VAL A 349 -21.57 9.83 -16.75
C VAL A 349 -20.92 10.28 -18.07
N GLY A 350 -19.61 10.57 -18.04
CA GLY A 350 -18.87 11.01 -19.21
C GLY A 350 -17.43 11.39 -18.86
N ARG A 351 -16.61 11.57 -19.90
CA ARG A 351 -15.25 12.07 -19.79
C ARG A 351 -15.15 13.33 -20.64
N VAL A 352 -14.47 14.33 -20.10
CA VAL A 352 -14.10 15.55 -20.83
C VAL A 352 -12.58 15.61 -20.88
N SER A 353 -12.04 16.05 -22.02
CA SER A 353 -10.61 16.30 -22.13
C SER A 353 -10.19 17.30 -21.06
N ALA A 354 -9.15 16.96 -20.30
CA ALA A 354 -8.60 17.91 -19.34
C ALA A 354 -8.19 19.19 -20.10
N PRO A 355 -8.46 20.39 -19.56
CA PRO A 355 -7.88 21.60 -20.13
C PRO A 355 -6.37 21.41 -20.16
N ARG A 356 -5.73 21.68 -21.31
CA ARG A 356 -4.27 21.71 -21.41
C ARG A 356 -3.79 22.71 -20.36
N ILE A 357 -3.13 22.22 -19.31
CA ILE A 357 -2.45 23.10 -18.37
C ILE A 357 -1.32 23.71 -19.20
N GLY A 358 -1.47 25.00 -19.53
CA GLY A 358 -0.55 25.73 -20.39
C GLY A 358 0.87 25.66 -19.84
N ARG A 359 1.84 25.60 -20.77
CA ARG A 359 3.28 25.79 -20.52
C ARG A 359 3.55 27.14 -19.89
#